data_AF-A0AAW2YS47-F1
#
_entry.id   AF-A0AAW2YS47-F1
#
_cell.length_a   1.000
_cell.length_b   1.000
_cell.length_c   1.000
_cell.angle_alpha   90.00
_cell.angle_beta   90.00
_cell.angle_gamma   90.00
#
_symmetry.space_group_name_H-M   'P 1'
#
loop_
_entity.id
_entity.type
_entity.pdbx_description
1 polymer ?
#
loop_
_entity_poly.entity_id
_entity_poly.type
_entity_poly.pdbx_seq_one_letter_code
_entity_poly.pdbx_strand_id
1 'polypeptide(L)'
;MIICTRTALESHIVYQQLKEAEVDDESLVTLFAMKEFCDPNSKWRGYFEAMPTSFETHPLFMSDNALDMLQGTLLFDEINNTKQSLKEFSSLMFPFIEQHFTQFFKGVLTIQNLTYIRCVMDTRAFQIDELGFCLLPMIDMCNTNPYPQLETRGYYRAESDSVQLNNMYQTCAGEQLYICYGPYSSRLPDSCVELRSELLEKFDLSLEHYFCRGKIIPSKMVAALRICLFPEDVISKKKFDPFVSHRFDVDVVDTLRNTLLMLLEQLPNVESDDASQDVQMALKYRQCQRFILEESLSAVNSMKI
;
A
#
# COMPACT_ATOMS: atom_id res chain seq x y z
N MET A 1 -11.07 -20.78 10.68
CA MET A 1 -10.76 -19.77 11.72
C MET A 1 -10.33 -18.53 10.97
N ILE A 2 -11.20 -17.53 10.86
CA ILE A 2 -11.00 -16.32 10.07
C ILE A 2 -11.13 -15.14 11.05
N ILE A 3 -10.29 -14.13 10.93
CA ILE A 3 -10.44 -12.88 11.69
C ILE A 3 -10.95 -11.84 10.70
N CYS A 4 -12.21 -11.45 10.82
CA CYS A 4 -12.87 -10.47 9.94
C CYS A 4 -13.98 -9.75 10.71
N THR A 5 -14.59 -8.73 10.11
CA THR A 5 -15.65 -7.93 10.75
C THR A 5 -16.78 -8.80 11.28
N ARG A 6 -17.28 -9.75 10.49
CA ARG A 6 -18.33 -10.69 10.91
C ARG A 6 -17.95 -11.42 12.20
N THR A 7 -16.71 -11.92 12.26
CA THR A 7 -16.23 -12.67 13.42
C THR A 7 -16.11 -11.79 14.67
N ALA A 8 -15.73 -10.52 14.52
CA ALA A 8 -15.72 -9.56 15.62
C ALA A 8 -17.14 -9.22 16.12
N LEU A 9 -18.08 -8.98 15.20
CA LEU A 9 -19.47 -8.66 15.55
C LEU A 9 -20.18 -9.81 16.27
N GLU A 10 -19.87 -11.06 15.89
CA GLU A 10 -20.40 -12.26 16.51
C GLU A 10 -19.73 -12.58 17.87
N SER A 11 -18.52 -12.09 18.12
CA SER A 11 -17.78 -12.44 19.33
C SER A 11 -18.26 -11.69 20.57
N HIS A 12 -18.69 -10.43 20.44
CA HIS A 12 -19.15 -9.63 21.58
C HIS A 12 -20.00 -8.40 21.17
N ILE A 13 -20.99 -8.05 22.00
CA ILE A 13 -21.89 -6.91 21.78
C ILE A 13 -21.17 -5.57 21.62
N VAL A 14 -20.01 -5.40 22.26
CA VAL A 14 -19.20 -4.17 22.17
C VAL A 14 -18.78 -3.87 20.73
N TYR A 15 -18.48 -4.88 19.91
CA TYR A 15 -18.13 -4.64 18.50
C TYR A 15 -19.32 -4.17 17.67
N GLN A 16 -20.54 -4.59 18.02
CA GLN A 16 -21.77 -4.09 17.40
C GLN A 16 -22.00 -2.62 17.78
N GLN A 17 -21.80 -2.27 19.06
CA GLN A 17 -21.91 -0.88 19.54
C GLN A 17 -20.85 0.03 18.91
N LEU A 18 -19.62 -0.46 18.71
CA LEU A 18 -18.58 0.27 17.99
C LEU A 18 -18.97 0.48 16.53
N LYS A 19 -19.57 -0.52 15.87
CA LYS A 19 -20.08 -0.38 14.50
C LYS A 19 -21.21 0.65 14.41
N GLU A 20 -22.13 0.66 15.37
CA GLU A 20 -23.20 1.66 15.48
C GLU A 20 -22.65 3.07 15.72
N ALA A 21 -21.50 3.19 16.38
CA ALA A 21 -20.76 4.44 16.54
C ALA A 21 -19.89 4.81 15.32
N GLU A 22 -20.19 4.23 14.16
CA GLU A 22 -19.54 4.50 12.87
C GLU A 22 -18.04 4.18 12.82
N VAL A 23 -17.55 3.27 13.67
CA VAL A 23 -16.20 2.71 13.51
C VAL A 23 -16.17 1.84 12.24
N ASP A 24 -15.20 2.12 11.36
CA ASP A 24 -15.04 1.40 10.10
C ASP A 24 -14.61 -0.06 10.32
N ASP A 25 -14.76 -0.87 9.28
CA ASP A 25 -14.51 -2.32 9.34
C ASP A 25 -13.03 -2.66 9.60
N GLU A 26 -12.08 -1.91 9.04
CA GLU A 26 -10.65 -2.13 9.25
C GLU A 26 -10.29 -1.84 10.72
N SER A 27 -10.79 -0.73 11.26
CA SER A 27 -10.61 -0.36 12.67
C SER A 27 -11.25 -1.39 13.61
N LEU A 28 -12.45 -1.90 13.30
CA LEU A 28 -13.11 -2.94 14.09
C LEU A 28 -12.29 -4.23 14.13
N VAL A 29 -11.81 -4.70 12.98
CA VAL A 29 -10.99 -5.92 12.89
C VAL A 29 -9.67 -5.72 13.61
N THR A 30 -9.07 -4.53 13.53
CA THR A 30 -7.83 -4.18 14.24
C THR A 30 -8.02 -4.23 15.75
N LEU A 31 -9.07 -3.60 16.29
CA LEU A 31 -9.39 -3.62 17.72
C LEU A 31 -9.70 -5.04 18.22
N PHE A 32 -10.37 -5.83 17.39
CA PHE A 32 -10.64 -7.23 17.67
C PHE A 32 -9.36 -8.06 17.73
N ALA A 33 -8.49 -7.95 16.72
CA ALA A 33 -7.19 -8.62 16.71
C ALA A 33 -6.32 -8.21 17.92
N MET A 34 -6.31 -6.93 18.30
CA MET A 34 -5.64 -6.47 19.53
C MET A 34 -6.17 -7.14 20.79
N LYS A 35 -7.49 -7.26 20.93
CA LYS A 35 -8.11 -7.89 22.10
C LYS A 35 -7.78 -9.38 22.18
N GLU A 36 -7.81 -10.07 21.05
CA GLU A 36 -7.48 -11.50 20.97
C GLU A 36 -5.99 -11.78 21.17
N PHE A 37 -5.11 -10.91 20.66
CA PHE A 37 -3.67 -10.97 20.90
C PHE A 37 -3.32 -10.86 22.39
N CYS A 38 -4.02 -9.98 23.12
CA CYS A 38 -3.74 -9.76 24.55
C CYS A 38 -4.39 -10.81 25.47
N ASP A 39 -5.28 -11.67 24.97
CA ASP A 39 -6.04 -12.61 25.78
C ASP A 39 -5.35 -13.97 25.87
N PRO A 40 -4.83 -14.38 27.05
CA PRO A 40 -4.17 -15.67 27.21
C PRO A 40 -5.07 -16.87 26.93
N ASN A 41 -6.39 -16.70 26.94
CA ASN A 41 -7.37 -17.74 26.68
C ASN A 41 -8.01 -17.60 25.29
N SER A 42 -7.48 -16.72 24.43
CA SER A 42 -7.95 -16.54 23.07
C SER A 42 -7.91 -17.86 22.28
N LYS A 43 -8.99 -18.15 21.53
CA LYS A 43 -8.97 -19.26 20.56
C LYS A 43 -8.01 -19.02 19.39
N TRP A 44 -7.55 -17.77 19.19
CA TRP A 44 -6.55 -17.39 18.19
C TRP A 44 -5.13 -17.31 18.78
N ARG A 45 -4.93 -17.69 20.04
CA ARG A 45 -3.63 -17.63 20.70
C ARG A 45 -2.52 -18.30 19.88
N GLY A 46 -2.76 -19.52 19.39
CA GLY A 46 -1.76 -20.24 18.58
C GLY A 46 -1.40 -19.54 17.26
N TYR A 47 -2.35 -18.78 16.68
CA TYR A 47 -2.08 -17.96 15.50
C TYR A 47 -1.18 -16.78 15.82
N PHE A 48 -1.48 -16.05 16.90
CA PHE A 48 -0.67 -14.91 17.33
C PHE A 48 0.70 -15.31 17.91
N GLU A 49 0.81 -16.47 18.55
CA GLU A 49 2.10 -17.02 19.00
C GLU A 49 3.00 -17.45 17.83
N ALA A 50 2.42 -17.78 16.67
CA ALA A 50 3.16 -18.08 15.45
C ALA A 50 3.60 -16.83 14.67
N MET A 51 3.13 -15.63 15.07
CA MET A 51 3.50 -14.38 14.41
C MET A 51 4.94 -13.95 14.72
N PRO A 52 5.58 -13.17 13.83
CA PRO A 52 6.86 -12.55 14.13
C PRO A 52 6.77 -11.69 15.39
N THR A 53 7.76 -11.80 16.28
CA THR A 53 7.83 -10.98 17.49
C THR A 53 8.30 -9.55 17.21
N SER A 54 8.93 -9.31 16.06
CA SER A 54 9.37 -8.01 15.58
C SER A 54 9.14 -7.87 14.08
N PHE A 55 9.02 -6.61 13.63
CA PHE A 55 8.82 -6.24 12.24
C PHE A 55 9.91 -5.24 11.81
N GLU A 56 11.17 -5.65 11.91
CA GLU A 56 12.34 -4.75 11.75
C GLU A 56 12.40 -4.05 10.37
N THR A 57 11.83 -4.66 9.34
CA THR A 57 11.74 -4.06 8.00
C THR A 57 10.43 -3.33 7.75
N HIS A 58 9.50 -3.31 8.70
CA HIS A 58 8.24 -2.60 8.50
C HIS A 58 8.44 -1.10 8.72
N PRO A 59 7.86 -0.23 7.88
CA PRO A 59 8.17 1.20 7.95
C PRO A 59 7.80 1.88 9.28
N LEU A 60 6.81 1.35 10.00
CA LEU A 60 6.47 1.81 11.35
C LEU A 60 7.57 1.55 12.39
N PHE A 61 8.46 0.57 12.15
CA PHE A 61 9.55 0.16 13.03
C PHE A 61 10.95 0.55 12.52
N MET A 62 11.04 1.23 11.36
CA MET A 62 12.30 1.73 10.84
C MET A 62 12.99 2.66 11.84
N SER A 63 14.30 2.47 12.01
CA SER A 63 15.15 3.35 12.79
C SER A 63 15.22 4.75 12.18
N ASP A 64 15.59 5.74 13.00
CA ASP A 64 15.81 7.11 12.53
C ASP A 64 16.90 7.15 11.45
N ASN A 65 17.96 6.34 11.56
CA ASN A 65 18.98 6.18 10.52
C ASN A 65 18.38 5.73 9.19
N ALA A 66 17.49 4.73 9.19
CA ALA A 66 16.84 4.24 7.98
C ALA A 66 15.90 5.29 7.37
N LEU A 67 15.18 6.04 8.19
CA LEU A 67 14.32 7.13 7.74
C LEU A 67 15.12 8.27 7.11
N ASP A 68 16.28 8.61 7.69
CA ASP A 68 17.18 9.61 7.13
C ASP A 68 17.65 9.24 5.72
N MET A 69 17.91 7.96 5.45
CA MET A 69 18.25 7.49 4.11
C MET A 69 17.11 7.67 3.09
N LEU A 70 15.86 7.70 3.56
CA LEU A 70 14.67 7.87 2.73
C LEU A 70 14.33 9.34 2.48
N GLN A 71 14.96 10.33 3.12
CA GLN A 71 14.62 11.75 2.92
C GLN A 71 14.61 12.14 1.43
N GLY A 72 13.54 12.82 1.01
CA GLY A 72 13.30 13.20 -0.40
C GLY A 72 12.72 12.08 -1.28
N THR A 73 12.55 10.87 -0.75
CA THR A 73 11.81 9.80 -1.43
C THR A 73 10.33 9.90 -1.12
N LEU A 74 9.49 9.37 -2.01
CA LEU A 74 8.04 9.29 -1.81
C LEU A 74 7.66 8.39 -0.63
N LEU A 75 8.48 7.36 -0.37
CA LEU A 75 8.28 6.45 0.75
C LEU A 75 8.48 7.15 2.09
N PHE A 76 9.39 8.13 2.19
CA PHE A 76 9.58 8.89 3.43
C PHE A 76 8.30 9.62 3.86
N ASP A 77 7.66 10.32 2.92
CA ASP A 77 6.42 11.04 3.19
C ASP A 77 5.29 10.07 3.56
N GLU A 78 5.18 8.94 2.84
CA GLU A 78 4.21 7.88 3.13
C GLU A 78 4.37 7.35 4.56
N ILE A 79 5.60 7.02 4.98
CA ILE A 79 5.88 6.51 6.32
C ILE A 79 5.49 7.52 7.39
N ASN A 80 5.85 8.78 7.20
CA ASN A 80 5.51 9.84 8.15
C ASN A 80 4.00 10.05 8.23
N ASN A 81 3.29 10.01 7.09
CA ASN A 81 1.84 10.09 7.04
C ASN A 81 1.21 8.90 7.78
N THR A 82 1.65 7.66 7.54
CA THR A 82 1.15 6.48 8.27
C THR A 82 1.39 6.60 9.77
N LYS A 83 2.58 7.02 10.20
CA LYS A 83 2.91 7.25 11.62
C LYS A 83 2.00 8.32 12.23
N GLN A 84 1.70 9.39 11.49
CA GLN A 84 0.82 10.46 11.94
C GLN A 84 -0.63 9.99 12.03
N SER A 85 -1.15 9.31 11.00
CA SER A 85 -2.51 8.75 11.01
C SER A 85 -2.73 7.76 12.15
N LEU A 86 -1.72 6.93 12.48
CA LEU A 86 -1.81 6.01 13.62
C LEU A 86 -1.89 6.76 14.97
N LYS A 87 -1.13 7.86 15.12
CA LYS A 87 -1.19 8.73 16.31
C LYS A 87 -2.55 9.42 16.42
N GLU A 88 -3.09 9.94 15.33
CA GLU A 88 -4.41 10.58 15.30
C GLU A 88 -5.51 9.58 15.64
N PHE A 89 -5.48 8.41 15.02
CA PHE A 89 -6.39 7.31 15.31
C PHE A 89 -6.38 6.96 16.80
N SER A 90 -5.19 6.68 17.38
CA SER A 90 -5.09 6.31 18.78
C SER A 90 -5.52 7.44 19.74
N SER A 91 -5.21 8.69 19.42
CA SER A 91 -5.56 9.86 20.24
C SER A 91 -7.07 10.12 20.29
N LEU A 92 -7.81 9.76 19.25
CA LEU A 92 -9.26 9.89 19.19
C LEU A 92 -9.97 8.63 19.71
N MET A 93 -9.55 7.45 19.24
CA MET A 93 -10.25 6.20 19.50
C MET A 93 -10.02 5.67 20.91
N PHE A 94 -8.80 5.77 21.46
CA PHE A 94 -8.54 5.17 22.78
C PHE A 94 -9.35 5.87 23.88
N PRO A 95 -9.38 7.21 23.99
CA PRO A 95 -10.20 7.87 25.01
C PRO A 95 -11.69 7.54 24.88
N PHE A 96 -12.21 7.48 23.66
CA PHE A 96 -13.60 7.09 23.41
C PHE A 96 -13.88 5.67 23.91
N ILE A 97 -13.04 4.71 23.55
CA ILE A 97 -13.21 3.31 23.96
C ILE A 97 -13.02 3.17 25.48
N GLU A 98 -12.05 3.86 26.07
CA GLU A 98 -11.82 3.83 27.52
C GLU A 98 -12.98 4.45 28.28
N GLN A 99 -13.66 5.47 27.74
CA GLN A 99 -14.83 6.07 28.39
C GLN A 99 -16.06 5.15 28.36
N HIS A 100 -16.28 4.44 27.25
CA HIS A 100 -17.51 3.66 27.03
C HIS A 100 -17.37 2.16 27.28
N PHE A 101 -16.16 1.61 27.15
CA PHE A 101 -15.88 0.17 27.12
C PHE A 101 -14.64 -0.22 27.94
N THR A 102 -14.28 0.56 28.98
CA THR A 102 -13.05 0.39 29.79
C THR A 102 -12.81 -1.05 30.22
N GLN A 103 -13.85 -1.70 30.74
CA GLN A 103 -13.72 -3.04 31.31
C GLN A 103 -13.45 -4.09 30.23
N PHE A 104 -13.96 -3.89 29.02
CA PHE A 104 -13.79 -4.82 27.91
C PHE A 104 -12.38 -4.72 27.29
N PHE A 105 -11.83 -3.51 27.20
CA PHE A 105 -10.51 -3.23 26.62
C PHE A 105 -9.40 -2.98 27.66
N LYS A 106 -9.62 -3.35 28.92
CA LYS A 106 -8.67 -3.10 30.01
C LYS A 106 -7.29 -3.70 29.71
N GLY A 107 -6.26 -2.86 29.62
CA GLY A 107 -4.88 -3.25 29.35
C GLY A 107 -4.59 -3.62 27.89
N VAL A 108 -5.56 -3.45 26.98
CA VAL A 108 -5.42 -3.76 25.55
C VAL A 108 -4.95 -2.53 24.76
N LEU A 109 -5.49 -1.35 25.07
CA LEU A 109 -5.29 -0.12 24.32
C LEU A 109 -3.94 0.54 24.65
N THR A 110 -2.89 0.03 24.04
CA THR A 110 -1.55 0.63 24.10
C THR A 110 -1.05 0.91 22.69
N ILE A 111 -0.22 1.94 22.53
CA ILE A 111 0.40 2.26 21.24
C ILE A 111 1.26 1.08 20.76
N GLN A 112 1.90 0.35 21.68
CA GLN A 112 2.68 -0.83 21.37
C GLN A 112 1.81 -1.94 20.75
N ASN A 113 0.67 -2.26 21.38
CA ASN A 113 -0.24 -3.29 20.85
C ASN A 113 -0.85 -2.87 19.52
N LEU A 114 -1.27 -1.61 19.39
CA LEU A 114 -1.81 -1.08 18.14
C LEU A 114 -0.78 -1.12 17.02
N THR A 115 0.45 -0.68 17.28
CA THR A 115 1.53 -0.68 16.28
C THR A 115 1.87 -2.11 15.84
N TYR A 116 1.95 -3.05 16.80
CA TYR A 116 2.21 -4.46 16.50
C TYR A 116 1.09 -5.05 15.62
N ILE A 117 -0.17 -4.91 16.04
CA ILE A 117 -1.29 -5.45 15.26
C ILE A 117 -1.41 -4.76 13.91
N ARG A 118 -1.16 -3.44 13.83
CA ARG A 118 -1.14 -2.74 12.55
C ARG A 118 -0.11 -3.35 11.60
N CYS A 119 1.09 -3.70 12.08
CA CYS A 119 2.09 -4.38 11.26
C CYS A 119 1.66 -5.80 10.86
N VAL A 120 0.98 -6.55 11.75
CA VAL A 120 0.35 -7.82 11.38
C VAL A 120 -0.65 -7.59 10.24
N MET A 121 -1.55 -6.61 10.36
CA MET A 121 -2.54 -6.31 9.32
C MET A 121 -1.89 -5.88 8.00
N ASP A 122 -0.97 -4.91 8.03
CA ASP A 122 -0.32 -4.37 6.83
C ASP A 122 0.48 -5.45 6.06
N THR A 123 1.01 -6.47 6.76
CA THR A 123 1.83 -7.52 6.15
C THR A 123 1.05 -8.79 5.77
N ARG A 124 -0.14 -9.01 6.34
CA ARG A 124 -0.83 -10.32 6.27
C ARG A 124 -2.33 -10.26 6.00
N ALA A 125 -2.92 -9.07 6.02
CA ALA A 125 -4.35 -8.94 5.76
C ALA A 125 -4.68 -9.18 4.28
N PHE A 126 -5.86 -9.75 4.06
CA PHE A 126 -6.46 -10.00 2.78
C PHE A 126 -7.73 -9.16 2.64
N GLN A 127 -8.01 -8.76 1.40
CA GLN A 127 -9.33 -8.29 1.01
C GLN A 127 -10.03 -9.41 0.24
N ILE A 128 -11.07 -9.99 0.84
CA ILE A 128 -11.91 -11.04 0.23
C ILE A 128 -13.32 -10.49 0.09
N ASP A 129 -13.93 -10.58 -1.09
CA ASP A 129 -15.18 -9.88 -1.42
C ASP A 129 -16.30 -10.09 -0.39
N GLU A 130 -16.50 -11.33 0.09
CA GLU A 130 -17.55 -11.66 1.06
C GLU A 130 -17.16 -11.42 2.52
N LEU A 131 -15.87 -11.31 2.83
CA LEU A 131 -15.37 -11.18 4.21
C LEU A 131 -14.83 -9.77 4.52
N GLY A 132 -14.61 -8.96 3.49
CA GLY A 132 -13.91 -7.69 3.58
C GLY A 132 -12.44 -7.86 3.97
N PHE A 133 -11.98 -6.92 4.79
CA PHE A 133 -10.64 -6.89 5.36
C PHE A 133 -10.50 -7.97 6.43
N CYS A 134 -9.55 -8.90 6.26
CA CYS A 134 -9.45 -10.06 7.13
C CYS A 134 -8.03 -10.60 7.29
N LEU A 135 -7.78 -11.31 8.39
CA LEU A 135 -6.63 -12.20 8.53
C LEU A 135 -7.07 -13.64 8.32
N LEU A 136 -6.24 -14.37 7.57
CA LEU A 136 -6.47 -15.76 7.19
C LEU A 136 -5.36 -16.64 7.78
N PRO A 137 -5.47 -17.03 9.07
CA PRO A 137 -4.52 -17.95 9.70
C PRO A 137 -4.18 -19.13 8.78
N MET A 138 -2.89 -19.45 8.71
CA MET A 138 -2.26 -20.46 7.84
C MET A 138 -2.01 -19.98 6.41
N ILE A 139 -3.00 -19.38 5.75
CA ILE A 139 -2.85 -18.88 4.37
C ILE A 139 -1.84 -17.72 4.34
N ASP A 140 -1.96 -16.83 5.32
CA ASP A 140 -1.11 -15.66 5.50
C ASP A 140 0.36 -15.98 5.85
N MET A 141 0.70 -17.26 6.06
CA MET A 141 2.08 -17.75 6.23
C MET A 141 2.78 -18.03 4.90
N CYS A 142 2.04 -18.06 3.78
CA CYS A 142 2.63 -18.25 2.46
C CYS A 142 3.44 -17.01 2.09
N ASN A 143 4.70 -17.19 1.69
CA ASN A 143 5.53 -16.09 1.19
C ASN A 143 5.09 -15.64 -0.22
N THR A 144 5.56 -14.46 -0.62
CA THR A 144 5.28 -13.91 -1.96
C THR A 144 6.28 -14.40 -3.02
N ASN A 145 5.79 -14.74 -4.21
CA ASN A 145 6.61 -14.98 -5.41
C ASN A 145 5.89 -14.44 -6.65
N PRO A 146 6.57 -13.76 -7.59
CA PRO A 146 5.97 -13.32 -8.86
C PRO A 146 5.37 -14.45 -9.71
N TYR A 147 5.84 -15.68 -9.52
CA TYR A 147 5.36 -16.90 -10.18
C TYR A 147 4.85 -17.90 -9.13
N PRO A 148 3.71 -17.60 -8.49
CA PRO A 148 3.22 -18.40 -7.38
C PRO A 148 2.61 -19.72 -7.86
N GLN A 149 2.70 -20.75 -7.02
CA GLN A 149 2.04 -22.02 -7.27
C GLN A 149 0.56 -21.96 -6.87
N LEU A 150 0.25 -21.18 -5.86
CA LEU A 150 -1.11 -21.00 -5.36
C LEU A 150 -1.78 -19.77 -5.96
N GLU A 151 -3.10 -19.82 -6.07
CA GLU A 151 -3.93 -18.67 -6.38
C GLU A 151 -3.73 -17.54 -5.35
N THR A 152 -3.59 -16.30 -5.83
CA THR A 152 -3.19 -15.14 -5.00
C THR A 152 -4.19 -14.73 -3.94
N ARG A 153 -5.48 -14.61 -4.29
CA ARG A 153 -6.51 -14.10 -3.36
C ARG A 153 -7.33 -15.21 -2.73
N GLY A 154 -7.38 -16.38 -3.37
CA GLY A 154 -8.38 -17.39 -3.07
C GLY A 154 -9.81 -16.86 -3.23
N TYR A 155 -10.77 -17.64 -2.74
CA TYR A 155 -12.18 -17.26 -2.72
C TYR A 155 -12.86 -17.83 -1.47
N TYR A 156 -13.87 -17.13 -0.98
CA TYR A 156 -14.66 -17.60 0.15
C TYR A 156 -15.76 -18.56 -0.31
N ARG A 157 -15.90 -19.68 0.40
CA ARG A 157 -16.96 -20.68 0.18
C ARG A 157 -17.90 -20.68 1.38
N ALA A 158 -19.13 -20.21 1.16
CA ALA A 158 -20.14 -20.08 2.21
C ALA A 158 -20.60 -21.44 2.77
N GLU A 159 -20.69 -22.49 1.94
CA GLU A 159 -21.18 -23.80 2.39
C GLU A 159 -20.27 -24.45 3.43
N SER A 160 -18.97 -24.18 3.36
CA SER A 160 -17.95 -24.74 4.25
C SER A 160 -17.34 -23.70 5.20
N ASP A 161 -17.83 -22.45 5.18
CA ASP A 161 -17.30 -21.30 5.91
C ASP A 161 -15.75 -21.24 5.87
N SER A 162 -15.20 -21.29 4.65
CA SER A 162 -13.75 -21.43 4.44
C SER A 162 -13.26 -20.62 3.26
N VAL A 163 -12.07 -20.03 3.38
CA VAL A 163 -11.32 -19.51 2.23
C VAL A 163 -10.51 -20.65 1.60
N GLN A 164 -10.54 -20.75 0.28
CA GLN A 164 -9.87 -21.80 -0.48
C GLN A 164 -8.91 -21.17 -1.49
N LEU A 165 -7.72 -21.75 -1.59
CA LEU A 165 -6.72 -21.41 -2.61
C LEU A 165 -6.52 -22.64 -3.48
N ASN A 166 -6.64 -22.46 -4.80
CA ASN A 166 -6.35 -23.52 -5.74
C ASN A 166 -4.85 -23.59 -6.02
N ASN A 167 -4.34 -24.81 -6.19
CA ASN A 167 -3.02 -25.03 -6.75
C ASN A 167 -3.08 -24.90 -8.27
N MET A 168 -2.30 -23.96 -8.81
CA MET A 168 -2.27 -23.60 -10.23
C MET A 168 -1.21 -24.39 -11.01
N TYR A 169 -0.23 -24.97 -10.32
CA TYR A 169 0.92 -25.65 -10.93
C TYR A 169 1.26 -26.96 -10.21
N GLN A 170 1.99 -27.85 -10.88
CA GLN A 170 2.48 -29.06 -10.22
C GLN A 170 3.55 -28.69 -9.18
N THR A 171 3.44 -29.28 -7.99
CA THR A 171 4.35 -29.06 -6.86
C THR A 171 4.92 -30.38 -6.36
N CYS A 172 6.17 -30.36 -5.91
CA CYS A 172 6.83 -31.53 -5.32
C CYS A 172 6.76 -31.49 -3.79
N ALA A 173 6.75 -32.66 -3.16
CA ALA A 173 6.84 -32.75 -1.70
C ALA A 173 8.15 -32.12 -1.20
N GLY A 174 8.05 -31.23 -0.21
CA GLY A 174 9.18 -30.48 0.34
C GLY A 174 9.42 -29.12 -0.33
N GLU A 175 8.72 -28.79 -1.41
CA GLU A 175 8.78 -27.45 -1.99
C GLU A 175 7.96 -26.44 -1.18
N GLN A 176 8.47 -25.21 -1.11
CA GLN A 176 7.73 -24.10 -0.53
C GLN A 176 6.62 -23.65 -1.49
N LEU A 177 5.43 -23.44 -0.93
CA LEU A 177 4.29 -22.90 -1.67
C LEU A 177 4.26 -21.38 -1.53
N TYR A 178 4.05 -20.71 -2.64
CA TYR A 178 3.96 -19.25 -2.70
C TYR A 178 2.60 -18.80 -3.21
N ILE A 179 2.16 -17.65 -2.72
CA ILE A 179 1.14 -16.81 -3.36
C ILE A 179 1.83 -15.58 -3.97
N CYS A 180 1.18 -14.82 -4.84
CA CYS A 180 1.70 -13.51 -5.23
C CYS A 180 0.88 -12.46 -4.49
N TYR A 181 1.43 -11.74 -3.53
CA TYR A 181 0.62 -10.80 -2.75
C TYR A 181 -0.06 -9.73 -3.67
N GLY A 182 0.55 -9.41 -4.82
CA GLY A 182 0.00 -8.50 -5.81
C GLY A 182 1.09 -7.77 -6.60
N PRO A 183 0.72 -6.98 -7.62
CA PRO A 183 1.64 -6.09 -8.31
C PRO A 183 1.92 -4.86 -7.43
N TYR A 184 2.61 -5.05 -6.30
CA TYR A 184 3.06 -3.93 -5.48
C TYR A 184 4.25 -3.25 -6.18
N SER A 185 3.94 -2.23 -6.97
CA SER A 185 4.77 -1.03 -7.01
C SER A 185 4.45 -0.28 -5.72
N SER A 186 5.45 0.17 -4.96
CA SER A 186 5.28 1.10 -3.84
C SER A 186 4.25 2.20 -4.20
N ARG A 187 3.15 2.28 -3.42
CA ARG A 187 1.92 3.03 -3.77
C ARG A 187 1.83 4.33 -2.97
N LEU A 188 1.14 5.34 -3.50
CA LEU A 188 0.92 6.64 -2.86
C LEU A 188 -0.57 7.03 -2.87
N PRO A 189 -0.97 8.03 -2.04
CA PRO A 189 -2.36 8.42 -1.75
C PRO A 189 -2.91 9.54 -2.66
N ASP A 190 -4.24 9.57 -2.72
CA ASP A 190 -5.04 10.44 -3.60
C ASP A 190 -5.37 11.81 -2.98
N SER A 191 -5.19 12.88 -3.75
CA SER A 191 -6.10 14.05 -3.72
C SER A 191 -5.84 15.07 -4.84
N CYS A 192 -6.94 15.65 -5.35
CA CYS A 192 -7.12 16.83 -6.23
C CYS A 192 -7.20 16.64 -7.76
N VAL A 193 -8.42 16.45 -8.32
CA VAL A 193 -8.69 16.58 -9.76
C VAL A 193 -10.17 16.90 -10.09
N GLU A 194 -10.51 18.12 -10.54
CA GLU A 194 -11.91 18.39 -10.97
C GLU A 194 -12.10 19.06 -12.35
N LEU A 195 -11.06 19.51 -13.05
CA LEU A 195 -11.21 20.04 -14.43
C LEU A 195 -10.39 19.29 -15.50
N ARG A 196 -9.46 18.43 -15.07
CA ARG A 196 -8.68 17.54 -15.95
C ARG A 196 -9.28 16.13 -16.02
N SER A 197 -10.11 15.75 -15.06
CA SER A 197 -10.76 14.43 -14.95
C SER A 197 -11.67 14.12 -16.13
N GLU A 198 -12.47 15.09 -16.61
CA GLU A 198 -13.42 14.84 -17.71
C GLU A 198 -12.72 14.44 -19.02
N LEU A 199 -11.54 14.99 -19.31
CA LEU A 199 -10.75 14.61 -20.49
C LEU A 199 -10.01 13.29 -20.26
N LEU A 200 -9.55 13.04 -19.04
CA LEU A 200 -8.86 11.81 -18.67
C LEU A 200 -9.82 10.60 -18.68
N GLU A 201 -11.01 10.71 -18.09
CA GLU A 201 -12.07 9.70 -18.12
C GLU A 201 -12.52 9.38 -19.55
N LYS A 202 -12.65 10.40 -20.41
CA LYS A 202 -13.03 10.22 -21.82
C LYS A 202 -12.04 9.34 -22.60
N PHE A 203 -10.79 9.25 -22.16
CA PHE A 203 -9.74 8.43 -22.77
C PHE A 203 -9.26 7.27 -21.88
N ASP A 204 -10.00 6.92 -20.81
CA ASP A 204 -9.60 5.88 -19.85
C ASP A 204 -8.20 6.11 -19.24
N LEU A 205 -7.90 7.37 -18.95
CA LEU A 205 -6.68 7.81 -18.26
C LEU A 205 -7.06 8.15 -16.81
N SER A 206 -6.29 7.68 -15.83
CA SER A 206 -6.39 8.16 -14.43
C SER A 206 -5.08 8.88 -14.07
N LEU A 207 -5.15 9.85 -13.17
CA LEU A 207 -3.95 10.55 -12.66
C LEU A 207 -3.08 9.66 -11.76
N GLU A 208 -3.59 8.50 -11.37
CA GLU A 208 -2.99 7.52 -10.46
C GLU A 208 -2.35 6.32 -11.18
N HIS A 209 -1.85 6.49 -12.40
CA HIS A 209 -1.16 5.38 -13.07
C HIS A 209 0.26 5.21 -12.49
N TYR A 210 0.53 4.10 -11.80
CA TYR A 210 1.87 3.74 -11.34
C TYR A 210 2.82 3.50 -12.52
N PHE A 211 3.96 4.19 -12.51
CA PHE A 211 4.85 4.32 -13.66
C PHE A 211 6.05 3.37 -13.58
N CYS A 212 6.44 2.83 -14.74
CA CYS A 212 7.64 2.04 -15.04
C CYS A 212 7.59 0.53 -14.78
N ARG A 213 7.01 -0.20 -15.74
CA ARG A 213 7.51 -1.53 -16.13
C ARG A 213 8.15 -1.44 -17.52
N GLY A 214 9.45 -1.11 -17.59
CA GLY A 214 10.27 -1.20 -18.80
C GLY A 214 10.83 0.12 -19.34
N LYS A 215 11.60 0.03 -20.45
CA LYS A 215 12.31 1.14 -21.12
C LYS A 215 11.41 2.13 -21.87
N ILE A 216 10.10 2.05 -21.70
CA ILE A 216 9.12 2.77 -22.51
C ILE A 216 8.23 3.56 -21.57
N ILE A 217 8.19 4.88 -21.80
CA ILE A 217 7.27 5.77 -21.09
C ILE A 217 5.85 5.40 -21.53
N PRO A 218 4.93 5.11 -20.60
CA PRO A 218 3.57 4.73 -20.95
C PRO A 218 2.91 5.80 -21.83
N SER A 219 2.28 5.38 -22.93
CA SER A 219 1.58 6.30 -23.85
C SER A 219 0.51 7.14 -23.15
N LYS A 220 -0.12 6.57 -22.11
CA LYS A 220 -1.07 7.24 -21.22
C LYS A 220 -0.46 8.48 -20.52
N MET A 221 0.80 8.41 -20.10
CA MET A 221 1.50 9.52 -19.44
C MET A 221 1.76 10.67 -20.41
N VAL A 222 2.25 10.36 -21.61
CA VAL A 222 2.49 11.35 -22.66
C VAL A 222 1.17 12.03 -23.07
N ALA A 223 0.08 11.26 -23.16
CA ALA A 223 -1.25 11.81 -23.42
C ALA A 223 -1.73 12.75 -22.29
N ALA A 224 -1.54 12.38 -21.02
CA ALA A 224 -1.90 13.23 -19.89
C ALA A 224 -1.07 14.54 -19.86
N LEU A 225 0.23 14.47 -20.11
CA LEU A 225 1.09 15.67 -20.20
C LEU A 225 0.70 16.59 -21.36
N ARG A 226 0.38 16.02 -22.53
CA ARG A 226 -0.22 16.78 -23.63
C ARG A 226 -1.49 17.48 -23.18
N ILE A 227 -2.37 16.79 -22.43
CA ILE A 227 -3.58 17.42 -21.91
C ILE A 227 -3.27 18.60 -20.99
N CYS A 228 -2.31 18.43 -20.08
CA CYS A 228 -1.90 19.46 -19.12
C CYS A 228 -1.27 20.70 -19.78
N LEU A 229 -0.61 20.54 -20.93
CA LEU A 229 0.10 21.60 -21.62
C LEU A 229 -0.71 22.27 -22.75
N PHE A 230 -1.90 21.76 -23.08
CA PHE A 230 -2.74 22.39 -24.11
C PHE A 230 -2.99 23.86 -23.79
N PRO A 231 -2.84 24.75 -24.78
CA PRO A 231 -3.27 26.12 -24.60
C PRO A 231 -4.81 26.18 -24.46
N GLU A 232 -5.30 27.11 -23.63
CA GLU A 232 -6.72 27.22 -23.26
C GLU A 232 -7.65 27.39 -24.48
N ASP A 233 -7.15 27.99 -25.56
CA ASP A 233 -7.91 28.19 -26.79
C ASP A 233 -8.13 26.88 -27.58
N VAL A 234 -7.32 25.85 -27.35
CA VAL A 234 -7.49 24.50 -27.92
C VAL A 234 -8.48 23.69 -27.08
N ILE A 235 -8.39 23.79 -25.75
CA ILE A 235 -9.29 23.12 -24.79
C ILE A 235 -10.74 23.61 -25.01
N SER A 236 -10.93 24.93 -25.11
CA SER A 236 -12.25 25.56 -25.30
C SER A 236 -12.94 25.19 -26.62
N LYS A 237 -12.17 24.84 -27.67
CA LYS A 237 -12.72 24.47 -28.99
C LYS A 237 -13.20 23.02 -29.07
N LYS A 238 -12.98 22.18 -28.05
CA LYS A 238 -13.31 20.73 -27.99
C LYS A 238 -12.86 19.91 -29.22
N LYS A 239 -11.96 20.45 -30.05
CA LYS A 239 -11.35 19.76 -31.19
C LYS A 239 -10.00 19.22 -30.73
N PHE A 240 -10.00 17.95 -30.35
CA PHE A 240 -8.79 17.24 -29.97
C PHE A 240 -8.04 16.85 -31.25
N ASP A 241 -6.94 17.55 -31.54
CA ASP A 241 -5.91 17.04 -32.44
C ASP A 241 -4.78 16.49 -31.56
N PRO A 242 -4.52 15.16 -31.59
CA PRO A 242 -3.43 14.56 -30.82
C PRO A 242 -2.03 15.06 -31.24
N PHE A 243 -1.93 15.77 -32.36
CA PHE A 243 -0.70 16.34 -32.90
C PHE A 243 -0.87 17.85 -33.14
N VAL A 244 -1.09 18.61 -32.06
CA VAL A 244 -1.29 20.08 -32.06
C VAL A 244 -0.25 20.80 -32.93
N SER A 245 1.02 20.46 -32.71
CA SER A 245 2.15 20.84 -33.57
C SER A 245 3.42 20.12 -33.11
N HIS A 246 4.42 20.02 -33.97
CA HIS A 246 5.75 19.53 -33.58
C HIS A 246 6.34 20.32 -32.40
N ARG A 247 6.14 21.64 -32.35
CA ARG A 247 6.62 22.50 -31.24
C ARG A 247 5.98 22.11 -29.91
N PHE A 248 4.70 21.74 -29.93
CA PHE A 248 3.98 21.30 -28.74
C PHE A 248 4.51 19.98 -28.18
N ASP A 249 4.83 19.02 -29.06
CA ASP A 249 5.45 17.76 -28.63
C ASP A 249 6.87 17.97 -28.06
N VAL A 250 7.63 18.95 -28.57
CA VAL A 250 8.90 19.38 -27.95
C VAL A 250 8.66 19.90 -26.54
N ASP A 251 7.68 20.79 -26.34
CA ASP A 251 7.37 21.35 -25.02
C ASP A 251 6.93 20.25 -24.01
N VAL A 252 6.19 19.23 -24.46
CA VAL A 252 5.79 18.06 -23.65
C VAL A 252 7.01 17.25 -23.21
N VAL A 253 7.89 16.93 -24.15
CA VAL A 253 9.11 16.16 -23.87
C VAL A 253 10.07 16.95 -22.98
N ASP A 254 10.23 18.26 -23.22
CA ASP A 254 11.07 19.13 -22.41
C ASP A 254 10.53 19.28 -20.99
N THR A 255 9.21 19.43 -20.83
CA THR A 255 8.56 19.46 -19.50
C THR A 255 8.84 18.16 -18.75
N LEU A 256 8.62 17.01 -19.40
CA LEU A 256 8.89 15.71 -18.78
C LEU A 256 10.37 15.54 -18.41
N ARG A 257 11.29 15.93 -19.30
CA ARG A 257 12.74 15.91 -19.03
C ARG A 257 13.09 16.74 -17.80
N ASN A 258 12.60 17.97 -17.74
CA ASN A 258 12.89 18.89 -16.64
C ASN A 258 12.30 18.38 -15.33
N THR A 259 11.09 17.82 -15.33
CA THR A 259 10.51 17.19 -14.13
C THR A 259 11.34 16.02 -13.64
N LEU A 260 11.79 15.12 -14.53
CA LEU A 260 12.65 13.99 -14.14
C LEU A 260 14.01 14.46 -13.59
N LEU A 261 14.60 15.50 -14.18
CA LEU A 261 15.83 16.11 -13.67
C LEU A 261 15.64 16.70 -12.26
N MET A 262 14.56 17.45 -12.04
CA MET A 262 14.23 17.99 -10.72
C MET A 262 14.03 16.89 -9.66
N LEU A 263 13.38 15.79 -10.03
CA LEU A 263 13.19 14.64 -9.12
C LEU A 263 14.53 13.93 -8.83
N LEU A 264 15.42 13.83 -9.80
CA LEU A 264 16.76 13.25 -9.61
C LEU A 264 17.65 14.12 -8.72
N GLU A 265 17.53 15.45 -8.80
CA GLU A 265 18.25 16.39 -7.93
C GLU A 265 17.85 16.23 -6.45
N GLN A 266 16.58 15.90 -6.19
CA GLN A 266 16.09 15.61 -4.84
C GLN A 266 16.55 14.25 -4.28
N LEU A 267 17.13 13.39 -5.14
CA LEU A 267 17.60 12.06 -4.79
C LEU A 267 19.11 11.92 -4.99
N PRO A 268 19.95 12.64 -4.21
CA PRO A 268 21.40 12.42 -4.24
C PRO A 268 21.75 10.98 -3.91
N ASN A 269 22.89 10.52 -4.41
CA ASN A 269 23.49 9.27 -3.98
C ASN A 269 23.87 9.41 -2.51
N VAL A 270 23.36 8.49 -1.70
CA VAL A 270 23.65 8.41 -0.28
C VAL A 270 24.29 7.03 -0.04
N GLU A 271 25.38 7.02 0.71
CA GLU A 271 26.06 5.82 1.16
C GLU A 271 26.02 5.79 2.68
N SER A 272 25.96 4.59 3.26
CA SER A 272 26.04 4.40 4.70
C SER A 272 26.85 3.13 4.98
N ASP A 273 27.73 3.21 5.98
CA ASP A 273 28.44 2.05 6.52
C ASP A 273 27.57 1.24 7.51
N ASP A 274 26.35 1.72 7.83
CA ASP A 274 25.42 1.02 8.70
C ASP A 274 24.87 -0.24 8.01
N ALA A 275 25.23 -1.40 8.56
CA ALA A 275 24.88 -2.71 8.04
C ALA A 275 23.49 -3.20 8.52
N SER A 276 22.72 -2.38 9.25
CA SER A 276 21.38 -2.75 9.69
C SER A 276 20.45 -3.01 8.50
N GLN A 277 19.58 -4.01 8.63
CA GLN A 277 18.74 -4.47 7.53
C GLN A 277 17.77 -3.39 7.03
N ASP A 278 17.23 -2.58 7.92
CA ASP A 278 16.32 -1.49 7.61
C ASP A 278 17.01 -0.35 6.84
N VAL A 279 18.24 0.01 7.22
CA VAL A 279 19.07 0.99 6.48
C VAL A 279 19.41 0.46 5.09
N GLN A 280 19.83 -0.79 4.97
CA GLN A 280 20.12 -1.40 3.66
C GLN A 280 18.88 -1.46 2.76
N MET A 281 17.70 -1.71 3.34
CA MET A 281 16.44 -1.68 2.60
C MET A 281 16.07 -0.27 2.15
N ALA A 282 16.25 0.73 3.02
CA ALA A 282 16.03 2.14 2.69
C ALA A 282 16.95 2.62 1.55
N LEU A 283 18.24 2.29 1.63
CA LEU A 283 19.21 2.61 0.56
C LEU A 283 18.84 1.92 -0.75
N LYS A 284 18.48 0.63 -0.70
CA LYS A 284 18.05 -0.11 -1.90
C LYS A 284 16.80 0.51 -2.53
N TYR A 285 15.81 0.90 -1.72
CA TYR A 285 14.62 1.59 -2.21
C TYR A 285 14.97 2.89 -2.93
N ARG A 286 15.80 3.73 -2.30
CA ARG A 286 16.28 5.00 -2.86
C ARG A 286 17.02 4.79 -4.19
N GLN A 287 17.93 3.81 -4.23
CA GLN A 287 18.68 3.46 -5.44
C GLN A 287 17.76 2.98 -6.56
N CYS A 288 16.76 2.15 -6.24
CA CYS A 288 15.76 1.72 -7.22
C CYS A 288 14.94 2.90 -7.76
N GLN A 289 14.47 3.81 -6.89
CA GLN A 289 13.73 5.00 -7.33
C GLN A 289 14.58 5.87 -8.25
N ARG A 290 15.85 6.10 -7.89
CA ARG A 290 16.80 6.84 -8.71
C ARG A 290 17.03 6.15 -10.07
N PHE A 291 17.30 4.85 -10.07
CA PHE A 291 17.50 4.07 -11.29
C PHE A 291 16.28 4.14 -12.23
N ILE A 292 15.06 4.06 -11.70
CA ILE A 292 13.83 4.22 -12.48
C ILE A 292 13.77 5.60 -13.14
N LEU A 293 14.12 6.66 -12.41
CA LEU A 293 14.14 8.02 -12.95
C LEU A 293 15.23 8.20 -14.02
N GLU A 294 16.42 7.62 -13.82
CA GLU A 294 17.53 7.64 -14.79
C GLU A 294 17.16 6.90 -16.09
N GLU A 295 16.57 5.71 -16.00
CA GLU A 295 16.08 4.95 -17.16
C GLU A 295 14.94 5.71 -17.87
N SER A 296 14.04 6.33 -17.11
CA SER A 296 12.97 7.17 -17.66
C SER A 296 13.55 8.35 -18.42
N LEU A 297 14.54 9.05 -17.85
CA LEU A 297 15.20 10.18 -18.48
C LEU A 297 15.94 9.77 -19.76
N SER A 298 16.62 8.61 -19.73
CA SER A 298 17.25 8.01 -20.91
C SER A 298 16.22 7.75 -22.02
N ALA A 299 15.06 7.18 -21.65
CA ALA A 299 13.96 6.96 -22.58
C ALA A 299 13.44 8.28 -23.18
N VAL A 300 13.20 9.31 -22.36
CA VAL A 300 12.80 10.66 -22.83
C VAL A 300 13.81 11.23 -23.82
N ASN A 301 15.11 11.13 -23.52
CA ASN A 301 16.17 11.65 -24.39
C ASN A 301 16.28 10.90 -25.72
N SER A 302 15.83 9.64 -25.76
CA SER A 302 15.79 8.83 -26.98
C SER A 302 14.53 9.01 -27.83
N MET A 303 13.53 9.76 -27.32
CA MET A 303 12.30 10.03 -28.07
C MET A 303 12.63 10.84 -29.32
N LYS A 304 12.34 10.26 -30.48
CA LYS A 304 12.35 10.99 -31.75
C LYS A 304 11.07 11.82 -31.82
N ILE A 305 11.23 13.14 -31.78
CA ILE A 305 10.16 14.12 -32.04
C ILE A 305 10.22 14.49 -33.52
#